data_AF-A0A3C1G8K9-F1
#
_entry.id   AF-A0A3C1G8K9-F1
#
_cell.length_a   1.000
_cell.length_b   1.000
_cell.length_c   1.000
_cell.angle_alpha   90.00
_cell.angle_beta   90.00
_cell.angle_gamma   90.00
#
_symmetry.space_group_name_H-M   'P 1'
#
loop_
_entity.id
_entity.type
_entity.pdbx_description
1 polymer ?
#
loop_
_entity_poly.entity_id
_entity_poly.type
_entity_poly.pdbx_seq_one_letter_code
_entity_poly.pdbx_strand_id
1 'polypeptide(L)'
;MGDEKAPDAAGILAKLEAILGRVKPPVDDDEEPTSGKVPYARFFEANQRAKAAHEALLALKPEVESLRNAQSAAIEAHKSTLAAEVAKMGARNQEDLALRDLGFDGDGRDAVRTAWSRLPETARGKSVPEWWQGQVEAVKAHRADPEKAAKPALPKTLEPYLPVVELAGAEQRQQTNTSPKVVVAPPPRLDTNRGARPATNGGGQVAAIEQAGSWADLMKAVQNS
;
A
#
# COMPACT_ATOMS: atom_id res chain seq x y z
N MET A 1 -6.14 -36.17 4.50
CA MET A 1 -4.73 -35.75 4.70
C MET A 1 -4.76 -34.81 5.88
N GLY A 2 -4.08 -35.16 6.98
CA GLY A 2 -4.17 -34.40 8.22
C GLY A 2 -3.49 -33.04 8.03
N ASP A 3 -4.17 -31.97 8.43
CA ASP A 3 -3.55 -30.68 8.65
C ASP A 3 -2.50 -30.86 9.77
N GLU A 4 -1.26 -31.15 9.38
CA GLU A 4 -0.11 -30.95 10.24
C GLU A 4 -0.05 -29.45 10.50
N LYS A 5 -0.68 -29.05 11.61
CA LYS A 5 -0.69 -27.69 12.11
C LYS A 5 0.77 -27.22 12.16
N ALA A 6 1.09 -26.22 11.33
CA ALA A 6 2.42 -25.63 11.28
C ALA A 6 2.89 -25.31 12.72
N PRO A 7 4.17 -25.54 13.04
CA PRO A 7 4.66 -25.38 14.40
C PRO A 7 4.44 -23.94 14.86
N ASP A 8 3.64 -23.77 15.93
CA ASP A 8 3.30 -22.47 16.49
C ASP A 8 4.45 -21.96 17.36
N ALA A 9 4.79 -20.68 17.23
CA ALA A 9 5.82 -20.01 18.02
C ALA A 9 5.57 -20.17 19.53
N ALA A 10 4.30 -20.10 19.97
CA ALA A 10 3.93 -20.32 21.36
C ALA A 10 4.18 -21.77 21.81
N GLY A 11 3.97 -22.75 20.92
CA GLY A 11 4.22 -24.16 21.18
C GLY A 11 5.71 -24.49 21.26
N ILE A 12 6.53 -23.91 20.39
CA ILE A 12 8.00 -24.05 20.44
C ILE A 12 8.55 -23.40 21.71
N LEU A 13 8.06 -22.21 22.08
CA LEU A 13 8.46 -21.51 23.30
C LEU A 13 8.14 -22.35 24.55
N ALA A 14 6.92 -22.89 24.65
CA ALA A 14 6.53 -23.76 25.76
C ALA A 14 7.40 -25.04 25.84
N LYS A 15 7.79 -25.62 24.69
CA LYS A 15 8.72 -26.77 24.65
C LYS A 15 10.13 -26.37 25.12
N LEU A 16 10.64 -25.21 24.71
CA LEU A 16 11.92 -24.68 25.19
C LEU A 16 11.91 -24.42 26.69
N GLU A 17 10.86 -23.77 27.19
CA GLU A 17 10.66 -23.51 28.63
C GLU A 17 10.52 -24.82 29.41
N ALA A 18 9.86 -25.84 28.86
CA ALA A 18 9.80 -27.16 29.49
C ALA A 18 11.16 -27.86 29.54
N ILE A 19 12.01 -27.69 28.54
CA ILE A 19 13.35 -28.31 28.49
C ILE A 19 14.33 -27.55 29.40
N LEU A 20 14.31 -26.22 29.36
CA LEU A 20 15.24 -25.35 30.10
C LEU A 20 14.77 -25.09 31.54
N GLY A 21 13.46 -25.01 31.78
CA GLY A 21 12.84 -24.83 33.10
C GLY A 21 12.86 -26.09 33.98
N ARG A 22 13.08 -27.27 33.39
CA ARG A 22 13.39 -28.52 34.12
C ARG A 22 14.80 -28.53 34.75
N VAL A 23 15.60 -27.48 34.56
CA VAL A 23 16.99 -27.35 35.04
C VAL A 23 17.08 -26.56 36.36
N LYS A 24 16.00 -26.42 37.13
CA LYS A 24 16.14 -25.96 38.53
C LYS A 24 16.66 -27.14 39.37
N PRO A 25 17.92 -27.14 39.85
CA PRO A 25 18.35 -28.17 40.78
C PRO A 25 17.45 -28.09 42.02
N PRO A 26 17.02 -29.23 42.59
CA PRO A 26 16.47 -29.19 43.94
C PRO A 26 17.56 -28.64 44.85
N VAL A 27 17.33 -27.46 45.41
CA VAL A 27 18.08 -26.99 46.57
C VAL A 27 17.45 -27.74 47.76
N ASP A 28 17.87 -28.98 47.95
CA ASP A 28 17.77 -29.64 49.25
C ASP A 28 18.98 -29.19 50.06
N ASP A 29 18.82 -28.04 50.72
CA ASP A 29 19.48 -27.84 52.01
C ASP A 29 18.77 -28.77 53.01
N ASP A 30 19.55 -29.42 53.87
CA ASP A 30 19.13 -30.31 54.96
C ASP A 30 19.09 -31.83 54.69
N GLU A 31 20.22 -32.41 54.24
CA GLU A 31 20.61 -33.72 54.79
C GLU A 31 22.14 -33.90 54.80
N GLU A 32 22.72 -33.88 56.00
CA GLU A 32 24.15 -34.08 56.26
C GLU A 32 24.58 -35.48 55.77
N PRO A 33 25.58 -35.61 54.87
CA PRO A 33 25.96 -36.92 54.35
C PRO A 33 26.69 -37.71 55.45
N THR A 34 25.97 -38.65 56.08
CA THR A 34 26.59 -39.70 56.88
C THR A 34 27.38 -40.63 55.94
N SER A 35 28.70 -40.67 56.15
CA SER A 35 29.70 -41.52 55.46
C SER A 35 30.15 -41.02 54.08
N GLY A 36 31.46 -40.80 53.94
CA GLY A 36 32.18 -40.21 52.79
C GLY A 36 32.15 -40.98 51.47
N LYS A 37 30.98 -41.39 51.00
CA LYS A 37 30.76 -41.81 49.61
C LYS A 37 30.28 -40.60 48.80
N VAL A 38 31.08 -40.20 47.81
CA VAL A 38 30.70 -39.22 46.80
C VAL A 38 29.33 -39.62 46.22
N PRO A 39 28.35 -38.71 46.11
CA PRO A 39 27.01 -39.04 45.64
C PRO A 39 26.98 -39.23 44.12
N TYR A 40 27.70 -40.25 43.63
CA TYR A 40 27.82 -40.59 42.20
C TYR A 40 26.46 -40.77 41.51
N ALA A 41 25.44 -41.23 42.24
CA ALA A 41 24.07 -41.32 41.73
C ALA A 41 23.51 -39.96 41.29
N ARG A 42 23.71 -38.91 42.11
CA ARG A 42 23.24 -37.54 41.81
C ARG A 42 23.93 -36.97 40.56
N PHE A 43 25.23 -37.19 40.41
CA PHE A 43 25.99 -36.76 39.23
C PHE A 43 25.60 -37.53 37.96
N PHE A 44 25.35 -38.83 38.08
CA PHE A 44 24.90 -39.64 36.94
C PHE A 44 23.50 -39.23 36.46
N GLU A 45 22.58 -39.00 37.39
CA GLU A 45 21.25 -38.46 37.08
C GLU A 45 21.31 -37.06 36.45
N ALA A 46 22.15 -36.17 36.99
CA ALA A 46 22.36 -34.85 36.41
C ALA A 46 22.93 -34.92 34.99
N ASN A 47 23.91 -35.79 34.75
CA ASN A 47 24.48 -36.01 33.43
C ASN A 47 23.49 -36.67 32.45
N GLN A 48 22.64 -37.61 32.91
CA GLN A 48 21.57 -38.15 32.08
C GLN A 48 20.52 -37.09 31.72
N ARG A 49 20.13 -36.24 32.68
CA ARG A 49 19.22 -35.11 32.41
C ARG A 49 19.81 -34.13 31.42
N ALA A 50 21.10 -33.80 31.54
CA ALA A 50 21.79 -32.93 30.59
C ALA A 50 21.81 -33.53 29.17
N LYS A 51 22.07 -34.84 29.05
CA LYS A 51 22.00 -35.55 27.75
C LYS A 51 20.60 -35.54 27.15
N ALA A 52 19.58 -35.85 27.96
CA ALA A 52 18.18 -35.85 27.51
C ALA A 52 17.71 -34.44 27.09
N ALA A 53 18.12 -33.39 27.82
CA ALA A 53 17.84 -32.01 27.45
C ALA A 53 18.52 -31.64 26.12
N HIS A 54 19.78 -32.07 25.91
CA HIS A 54 20.50 -31.83 24.66
C HIS A 54 19.83 -32.54 23.46
N GLU A 55 19.41 -33.79 23.62
CA GLU A 55 18.65 -34.51 22.59
C GLU A 55 17.31 -33.85 22.28
N ALA A 56 16.59 -33.37 23.31
CA ALA A 56 15.33 -32.63 23.12
C ALA A 56 15.53 -31.29 22.39
N LEU A 57 16.63 -30.57 22.68
CA LEU A 57 16.98 -29.34 21.94
C LEU A 57 17.34 -29.62 20.48
N LEU A 58 18.08 -30.70 20.22
CA LEU A 58 18.39 -31.13 18.85
C LEU A 58 17.14 -31.49 18.06
N ALA A 59 16.17 -32.14 18.70
CA ALA A 59 14.88 -32.47 18.09
C ALA A 59 14.03 -31.22 17.78
N LEU A 60 14.20 -30.13 18.54
CA LEU A 60 13.45 -28.89 18.34
C LEU A 60 14.01 -27.99 17.23
N LYS A 61 15.31 -28.13 16.92
CA LYS A 61 15.99 -27.37 15.86
C LYS A 61 15.24 -27.37 14.50
N PRO A 62 14.80 -28.51 13.94
CA PRO A 62 14.05 -28.51 12.68
C PRO A 62 12.69 -27.79 12.78
N GLU A 63 12.02 -27.81 13.94
CA GLU A 63 10.76 -27.08 14.12
C GLU A 63 10.99 -25.56 14.06
N VAL A 64 12.08 -25.07 14.65
CA VAL A 64 12.49 -23.66 14.61
C VAL A 64 12.87 -23.23 13.19
N GLU A 65 13.64 -24.05 12.47
CA GLU A 65 14.03 -23.79 11.09
C GLU A 65 12.80 -23.78 10.16
N SER A 66 11.86 -24.71 10.36
CA SER A 66 10.58 -24.73 9.64
C SER A 66 9.77 -23.45 9.88
N LEU A 67 9.63 -23.02 11.14
CA LEU A 67 8.94 -21.77 11.48
C LEU A 67 9.61 -20.55 10.83
N ARG A 68 10.95 -20.49 10.87
CA ARG A 68 11.71 -19.40 10.22
C ARG A 68 11.48 -19.37 8.71
N ASN A 69 11.51 -20.52 8.06
CA ASN A 69 11.27 -20.62 6.62
C ASN A 69 9.83 -20.22 6.28
N ALA A 70 8.84 -20.69 7.05
CA ALA A 70 7.44 -20.30 6.88
C ALA A 70 7.24 -18.78 7.05
N GLN A 71 7.86 -18.18 8.06
CA GLN A 71 7.82 -16.72 8.26
C GLN A 71 8.47 -15.96 7.10
N SER A 72 9.63 -16.40 6.61
CA SER A 72 10.25 -15.76 5.45
C SER A 72 9.39 -15.85 4.19
N ALA A 73 8.75 -16.99 3.94
CA ALA A 73 7.85 -17.17 2.80
C ALA A 73 6.60 -16.28 2.93
N ALA A 74 6.03 -16.17 4.13
CA ALA A 74 4.91 -15.28 4.39
C ALA A 74 5.29 -13.80 4.18
N ILE A 75 6.47 -13.38 4.65
CA ILE A 75 6.98 -12.02 4.44
C ILE A 75 7.12 -11.73 2.95
N GLU A 76 7.71 -12.64 2.16
CA GLU A 76 7.85 -12.43 0.71
C GLU A 76 6.49 -12.39 0.00
N ALA A 77 5.52 -13.23 0.38
CA ALA A 77 4.17 -13.17 -0.16
C ALA A 77 3.45 -11.85 0.19
N HIS A 78 3.65 -11.32 1.40
CA HIS A 78 3.13 -10.01 1.78
C HIS A 78 3.80 -8.89 0.99
N LYS A 79 5.12 -8.94 0.80
CA LYS A 79 5.84 -7.97 -0.04
C LYS A 79 5.31 -7.95 -1.47
N SER A 80 5.14 -9.12 -2.09
CA SER A 80 4.64 -9.18 -3.47
C SER A 80 3.20 -8.66 -3.59
N THR A 81 2.35 -8.97 -2.61
CA THR A 81 0.96 -8.50 -2.58
C THR A 81 0.90 -6.99 -2.42
N LEU A 82 1.65 -6.44 -1.46
CA LEU A 82 1.74 -5.00 -1.22
C LEU A 82 2.32 -4.26 -2.43
N ALA A 83 3.37 -4.80 -3.06
CA ALA A 83 3.94 -4.20 -4.27
C ALA A 83 2.91 -4.12 -5.40
N ALA A 84 2.09 -5.16 -5.59
CA ALA A 84 1.02 -5.15 -6.58
C ALA A 84 -0.08 -4.12 -6.26
N GLU A 85 -0.47 -4.00 -4.98
CA GLU A 85 -1.45 -3.01 -4.54
C GLU A 85 -0.92 -1.58 -4.70
N VAL A 86 0.33 -1.32 -4.32
CA VAL A 86 0.98 -0.01 -4.49
C VAL A 86 1.09 0.35 -5.97
N ALA A 87 1.49 -0.60 -6.83
CA ALA A 87 1.53 -0.37 -8.28
C ALA A 87 0.13 -0.03 -8.84
N LYS A 88 -0.91 -0.73 -8.39
CA LYS A 88 -2.30 -0.44 -8.77
C LYS A 88 -2.76 0.94 -8.30
N MET A 89 -2.42 1.32 -7.08
CA MET A 89 -2.71 2.66 -6.55
C MET A 89 -1.95 3.74 -7.32
N GLY A 90 -0.68 3.50 -7.67
CA GLY A 90 0.13 4.41 -8.47
C GLY A 90 -0.47 4.64 -9.86
N ALA A 91 -0.86 3.57 -10.55
CA ALA A 91 -1.53 3.66 -11.86
C ALA A 91 -2.87 4.42 -11.75
N ARG A 92 -3.65 4.18 -10.70
CA ARG A 92 -4.90 4.89 -10.45
C ARG A 92 -4.69 6.38 -10.21
N ASN A 93 -3.68 6.73 -9.40
CA ASN A 93 -3.33 8.11 -9.13
C ASN A 93 -2.85 8.84 -10.40
N GLN A 94 -2.06 8.17 -11.25
CA GLN A 94 -1.67 8.73 -12.55
C GLN A 94 -2.88 8.99 -13.47
N GLU A 95 -3.83 8.05 -13.52
CA GLU A 95 -5.10 8.26 -14.23
C GLU A 95 -5.88 9.45 -13.66
N ASP A 96 -5.99 9.55 -12.32
CA ASP A 96 -6.72 10.63 -11.66
C ASP A 96 -6.07 12.00 -11.89
N LEU A 97 -4.73 12.08 -11.89
CA LEU A 97 -3.99 13.29 -12.24
C LEU A 97 -4.25 13.70 -13.70
N ALA A 98 -4.19 12.75 -14.64
CA ALA A 98 -4.46 13.01 -16.04
C ALA A 98 -5.91 13.50 -16.26
N LEU A 99 -6.90 12.91 -15.58
CA LEU A 99 -8.29 13.37 -15.65
C LEU A 99 -8.48 14.73 -14.99
N ARG A 100 -7.78 15.01 -13.88
CA ARG A 100 -7.81 16.33 -13.25
C ARG A 100 -7.24 17.41 -14.17
N ASP A 101 -6.16 17.12 -14.88
CA ASP A 101 -5.55 18.06 -15.84
C ASP A 101 -6.47 18.28 -17.06
N LEU A 102 -7.37 17.34 -17.35
CA LEU A 102 -8.48 17.49 -18.31
C LEU A 102 -9.71 18.24 -17.75
N GLY A 103 -9.67 18.70 -16.50
CA GLY A 103 -10.71 19.50 -15.88
C GLY A 103 -11.77 18.71 -15.10
N PHE A 104 -11.58 17.41 -14.87
CA PHE A 104 -12.52 16.62 -14.07
C PHE A 104 -12.30 16.80 -12.56
N ASP A 105 -13.40 17.10 -11.86
CA ASP A 105 -13.50 17.04 -10.40
C ASP A 105 -13.71 15.61 -9.89
N GLY A 106 -13.85 15.43 -8.56
CA GLY A 106 -13.96 14.10 -7.95
C GLY A 106 -15.09 13.26 -8.55
N ASP A 107 -16.31 13.80 -8.54
CA ASP A 107 -17.49 13.12 -9.06
C ASP A 107 -17.41 12.94 -10.58
N GLY A 108 -16.84 13.90 -11.30
CA GLY A 108 -16.59 13.82 -12.74
C GLY A 108 -15.63 12.69 -13.12
N ARG A 109 -14.58 12.46 -12.32
CA ARG A 109 -13.63 11.35 -12.53
C ARG A 109 -14.30 9.99 -12.39
N ASP A 110 -15.24 9.84 -11.46
CA ASP A 110 -15.99 8.59 -11.31
C ASP A 110 -17.05 8.42 -12.38
N ALA A 111 -17.69 9.51 -12.82
CA ALA A 111 -18.63 9.49 -13.93
C ALA A 111 -17.97 9.08 -15.25
N VAL A 112 -16.80 9.64 -15.59
CA VAL A 112 -16.08 9.34 -16.85
C VAL A 112 -15.60 7.90 -16.87
N ARG A 113 -15.14 7.39 -15.73
CA ARG A 113 -14.71 6.01 -15.57
C ARG A 113 -15.87 5.02 -15.66
N THR A 114 -17.02 5.38 -15.09
CA THR A 114 -18.25 4.57 -15.19
C THR A 114 -18.79 4.54 -16.61
N ALA A 115 -18.72 5.65 -17.32
CA ALA A 115 -19.06 5.70 -18.74
C ALA A 115 -18.11 4.80 -19.56
N TRP A 116 -16.81 4.92 -19.33
CA TRP A 116 -15.79 4.11 -19.98
C TRP A 116 -15.97 2.61 -19.72
N SER A 117 -16.22 2.20 -18.48
CA SER A 117 -16.39 0.79 -18.12
C SER A 117 -17.69 0.15 -18.65
N ARG A 118 -18.68 0.96 -19.02
CA ARG A 118 -19.92 0.47 -19.65
C ARG A 118 -19.78 0.25 -21.15
N LEU A 119 -18.72 0.75 -21.77
CA LEU A 119 -18.47 0.54 -23.19
C LEU A 119 -17.98 -0.90 -23.46
N PRO A 120 -18.27 -1.45 -24.65
CA PRO A 120 -17.65 -2.68 -25.14
C PRO A 120 -16.13 -2.55 -25.17
N GLU A 121 -15.40 -3.65 -24.93
CA GLU A 121 -13.93 -3.64 -24.87
C GLU A 121 -13.30 -3.10 -26.17
N THR A 122 -13.92 -3.38 -27.32
CA THR A 122 -13.48 -2.89 -28.63
C THR A 122 -13.57 -1.36 -28.79
N ALA A 123 -14.40 -0.69 -27.98
CA ALA A 123 -14.64 0.75 -28.05
C ALA A 123 -13.98 1.55 -26.89
N ARG A 124 -13.36 0.87 -25.91
CA ARG A 124 -12.75 1.51 -24.74
C ARG A 124 -11.41 2.18 -25.02
N GLY A 125 -10.63 1.69 -25.98
CA GLY A 125 -9.23 2.12 -26.10
C GLY A 125 -8.38 1.66 -24.91
N LYS A 126 -7.19 2.23 -24.72
CA LYS A 126 -6.22 1.73 -23.72
C LYS A 126 -6.41 2.34 -22.33
N SER A 127 -6.98 3.55 -22.24
CA SER A 127 -7.17 4.24 -20.97
C SER A 127 -8.37 5.20 -20.98
N VAL A 128 -8.89 5.54 -19.80
CA VAL A 128 -10.00 6.49 -19.64
C VAL A 128 -9.68 7.88 -20.22
N PRO A 129 -8.50 8.49 -19.95
CA PRO A 129 -8.15 9.80 -20.50
C PRO A 129 -8.04 9.81 -22.02
N GLU A 130 -7.45 8.77 -22.61
CA GLU A 130 -7.31 8.62 -24.07
C GLU A 130 -8.67 8.50 -24.75
N TRP A 131 -9.58 7.69 -24.18
CA TRP A 131 -10.95 7.59 -24.66
C TRP A 131 -11.66 8.95 -24.60
N TRP A 132 -11.53 9.67 -23.49
CA TRP A 132 -12.14 10.99 -23.33
C TRP A 132 -11.64 11.99 -24.39
N GLN A 133 -10.32 12.04 -24.62
CA GLN A 133 -9.74 12.87 -25.67
C GLN A 133 -10.29 12.52 -27.06
N GLY A 134 -10.46 11.23 -27.35
CA GLY A 134 -11.11 10.78 -28.58
C GLY A 134 -12.56 11.29 -28.72
N GLN A 135 -13.33 11.32 -27.62
CA GLN A 135 -14.67 11.91 -27.62
C GLN A 135 -14.65 13.42 -27.86
N VAL A 136 -13.71 14.13 -27.22
CA VAL A 136 -13.54 15.57 -27.42
C VAL A 136 -13.22 15.89 -28.89
N GLU A 137 -12.31 15.15 -29.51
CA GLU A 137 -11.98 15.33 -30.93
C GLU A 137 -13.15 14.97 -31.86
N ALA A 138 -13.91 13.92 -31.55
CA ALA A 138 -15.13 13.60 -32.28
C ALA A 138 -16.20 14.69 -32.17
N VAL A 139 -16.35 15.30 -30.98
CA VAL A 139 -17.26 16.46 -30.78
C VAL A 139 -16.78 17.66 -31.60
N LYS A 140 -15.47 17.96 -31.59
CA LYS A 140 -14.90 19.04 -32.41
C LYS A 140 -15.14 18.81 -33.90
N ALA A 141 -14.90 17.59 -34.39
CA ALA A 141 -15.13 17.23 -35.80
C ALA A 141 -16.61 17.35 -36.18
N HIS A 142 -17.53 16.87 -35.35
CA HIS A 142 -18.98 17.01 -35.58
C HIS A 142 -19.45 18.46 -35.53
N ARG A 143 -18.86 19.30 -34.68
CA ARG A 143 -19.15 20.74 -34.66
C ARG A 143 -18.62 21.46 -35.89
N ALA A 144 -17.47 21.05 -36.42
CA ALA A 144 -16.88 21.63 -37.62
C ALA A 144 -17.64 21.23 -38.90
N ASP A 145 -17.95 19.94 -39.06
CA ASP A 145 -18.65 19.39 -40.23
C ASP A 145 -19.77 18.41 -39.82
N PRO A 146 -20.97 18.93 -39.49
CA PRO A 146 -22.06 18.11 -38.96
C PRO A 146 -22.63 17.09 -39.96
N GLU A 147 -22.46 17.31 -41.28
CA GLU A 147 -22.93 16.38 -42.33
C GLU A 147 -21.96 15.22 -42.59
N LYS A 148 -20.66 15.37 -42.26
CA LYS A 148 -19.64 14.35 -42.54
C LYS A 148 -19.23 13.56 -41.30
N ALA A 149 -19.27 14.18 -40.12
CA ALA A 149 -18.88 13.53 -38.88
C ALA A 149 -20.10 13.10 -38.07
N ALA A 150 -20.11 11.85 -37.62
CA ALA A 150 -21.18 11.31 -36.79
C ALA A 150 -21.21 11.99 -35.41
N LYS A 151 -22.41 12.24 -34.89
CA LYS A 151 -22.58 12.77 -33.53
C LYS A 151 -22.02 11.76 -32.51
N PRO A 152 -21.05 12.15 -31.67
CA PRO A 152 -20.53 11.25 -30.64
C PRO A 152 -21.60 10.94 -29.60
N ALA A 153 -21.69 9.67 -29.20
CA ALA A 153 -22.63 9.19 -28.18
C ALA A 153 -22.05 9.44 -26.78
N LEU A 154 -22.12 10.71 -26.33
CA LEU A 154 -21.63 11.11 -25.02
C LEU A 154 -22.75 11.04 -23.95
N PRO A 155 -22.50 10.47 -22.75
CA PRO A 155 -23.41 10.60 -21.63
C PRO A 155 -23.60 12.06 -21.20
N LYS A 156 -24.85 12.45 -20.89
CA LYS A 156 -25.20 13.81 -20.45
C LYS A 156 -24.39 14.30 -19.24
N THR A 157 -24.01 13.39 -18.35
CA THR A 157 -23.20 13.69 -17.15
C THR A 157 -21.80 14.19 -17.50
N LEU A 158 -21.30 13.88 -18.70
CA LEU A 158 -19.95 14.29 -19.14
C LEU A 158 -19.97 15.55 -20.01
N GLU A 159 -21.14 15.98 -20.50
CA GLU A 159 -21.28 17.20 -21.30
C GLU A 159 -20.70 18.46 -20.62
N PRO A 160 -20.83 18.68 -19.30
CA PRO A 160 -20.25 19.84 -18.62
C PRO A 160 -18.73 19.91 -18.67
N TYR A 161 -18.05 18.77 -18.88
CA TYR A 161 -16.58 18.68 -18.91
C TYR A 161 -16.01 18.81 -20.33
N LEU A 162 -16.86 18.98 -21.35
CA LEU A 162 -16.38 19.25 -22.69
C LEU A 162 -15.66 20.60 -22.70
N PRO A 163 -14.45 20.70 -23.29
CA PRO A 163 -13.77 21.97 -23.40
C PRO A 163 -14.67 22.95 -24.17
N VAL A 164 -14.83 24.15 -23.61
CA VAL A 164 -15.46 25.26 -24.32
C VAL A 164 -14.53 25.60 -25.48
N VAL A 165 -14.83 25.04 -26.64
CA VAL A 165 -14.15 25.42 -27.89
C VAL A 165 -14.59 26.85 -28.17
N GLU A 166 -13.77 27.82 -27.79
CA GLU A 166 -13.81 29.15 -28.38
C GLU A 166 -13.49 28.97 -29.87
N LEU A 167 -14.53 28.76 -30.67
CA LEU A 167 -14.43 28.95 -32.11
C LEU A 167 -14.02 30.41 -32.31
N ALA A 168 -12.79 30.62 -32.76
CA ALA A 168 -12.32 31.91 -33.23
C ALA A 168 -13.35 32.47 -34.22
N GLY A 169 -14.10 33.49 -33.79
CA GLY A 169 -15.07 34.18 -34.66
C GLY A 169 -16.53 34.26 -34.17
N ALA A 170 -16.84 34.09 -32.89
CA ALA A 170 -18.15 34.51 -32.37
C ALA A 170 -17.99 35.36 -31.11
N GLU A 171 -18.50 36.58 -31.21
CA GLU A 171 -18.42 37.66 -30.24
C GLU A 171 -18.69 37.23 -28.80
N GLN A 172 -17.88 37.78 -27.91
CA GLN A 172 -18.12 37.85 -26.47
C GLN A 172 -19.58 38.20 -26.18
N ARG A 173 -20.34 37.22 -25.71
CA ARG A 173 -21.48 37.49 -24.83
C ARG A 173 -21.13 36.98 -23.45
N GLN A 174 -20.43 37.86 -22.73
CA GLN A 174 -20.54 37.94 -21.28
C GLN A 174 -22.03 37.89 -20.92
N GLN A 175 -22.51 36.76 -20.40
CA GLN A 175 -23.72 36.76 -19.61
C GLN A 175 -23.33 37.13 -18.17
N THR A 176 -23.28 38.44 -17.95
CA THR A 176 -23.50 39.03 -16.64
C THR A 176 -24.89 38.61 -16.17
N ASN A 177 -24.98 37.65 -15.25
CA ASN A 177 -26.20 37.43 -14.49
C ASN A 177 -26.01 38.02 -13.09
N THR A 178 -26.40 39.28 -12.98
CA THR A 178 -26.60 40.05 -11.74
C THR A 178 -27.76 39.48 -10.92
N SER A 179 -27.50 39.20 -9.64
CA SER A 179 -28.49 39.18 -8.53
C SER A 179 -27.75 39.18 -7.17
N PRO A 180 -28.39 39.62 -6.07
CA PRO A 180 -28.11 40.91 -5.44
C PRO A 180 -27.02 40.90 -4.36
N LYS A 181 -26.52 42.11 -4.12
CA LYS A 181 -25.50 42.52 -3.14
C LYS A 181 -25.84 42.05 -1.71
N VAL A 182 -25.15 41.02 -1.21
CA VAL A 182 -24.96 40.82 0.24
C VAL A 182 -23.57 41.36 0.59
N VAL A 183 -23.54 42.44 1.37
CA VAL A 183 -22.30 43.01 1.90
C VAL A 183 -21.76 42.03 2.95
N VAL A 184 -20.80 41.20 2.56
CA VAL A 184 -19.94 40.45 3.49
C VAL A 184 -18.56 41.09 3.42
N ALA A 185 -18.07 41.53 4.58
CA ALA A 185 -16.77 42.15 4.75
C ALA A 185 -15.65 41.26 4.14
N PRO A 186 -14.59 41.87 3.57
CA PRO A 186 -13.47 41.09 3.05
C PRO A 186 -12.78 40.33 4.21
N PRO A 187 -12.43 39.05 4.04
CA PRO A 187 -11.59 38.36 5.02
C PRO A 187 -10.20 39.02 5.07
N PRO A 188 -9.52 39.00 6.23
CA PRO A 188 -8.18 39.56 6.35
C PRO A 188 -7.22 38.84 5.41
N ARG A 189 -6.46 39.60 4.61
CA ARG A 189 -5.39 39.09 3.76
C ARG A 189 -4.32 38.49 4.67
N LEU A 190 -4.17 37.17 4.62
CA LEU A 190 -3.00 36.48 5.14
C LEU A 190 -1.80 36.81 4.24
N ASP A 191 -0.80 37.46 4.82
CA ASP A 191 0.52 37.66 4.22
C ASP A 191 1.12 36.32 3.79
N THR A 192 1.27 36.09 2.49
CA THR A 192 1.93 34.91 1.92
C THR A 192 3.46 35.04 1.91
N ASN A 193 4.04 35.94 2.70
CA ASN A 193 5.50 36.19 2.74
C ASN A 193 6.19 35.71 4.01
N ARG A 194 5.67 34.67 4.67
CA ARG A 194 6.38 34.00 5.77
C ARG A 194 6.63 32.53 5.43
N GLY A 195 7.76 32.28 4.77
CA GLY A 195 8.41 30.96 4.77
C GLY A 195 8.10 30.04 3.60
N ALA A 196 8.19 30.52 2.35
CA ALA A 196 8.28 29.63 1.20
C ALA A 196 9.63 28.88 1.22
N ARG A 197 9.62 27.60 1.63
CA ARG A 197 10.62 26.63 1.15
C ARG A 197 10.10 26.07 -0.18
N PRO A 198 10.93 26.02 -1.24
CA PRO A 198 10.50 25.50 -2.53
C PRO A 198 10.12 24.02 -2.41
N ALA A 199 9.04 23.64 -3.11
CA ALA A 199 8.58 22.26 -3.21
C ALA A 199 9.68 21.39 -3.84
N THR A 200 10.28 20.52 -3.05
CA THR A 200 11.19 19.47 -3.52
C THR A 200 10.38 18.36 -4.19
N ASN A 201 10.56 18.26 -5.51
CA ASN A 201 10.26 17.14 -6.42
C ASN A 201 9.72 15.84 -5.78
N GLY A 202 8.39 15.64 -5.82
CA GLY A 202 7.75 14.37 -5.47
C GLY A 202 8.14 13.18 -6.37
N GLY A 203 8.76 13.43 -7.53
CA GLY A 203 9.31 12.37 -8.40
C GLY A 203 10.56 11.68 -7.83
N GLY A 204 11.33 12.35 -6.96
CA GLY A 204 12.52 11.76 -6.32
C GLY A 204 12.17 10.81 -5.17
N GLN A 205 11.03 11.03 -4.50
CA GLN A 205 10.58 10.22 -3.37
C GLN A 205 10.15 8.82 -3.81
N VAL A 206 9.42 8.71 -4.93
CA VAL A 206 8.97 7.42 -5.46
C VAL A 206 10.18 6.59 -5.91
N ALA A 207 11.16 7.22 -6.58
CA ALA A 207 12.39 6.55 -7.01
C ALA A 207 13.28 6.10 -5.83
N ALA A 208 13.34 6.87 -4.74
CA ALA A 208 14.12 6.50 -3.55
C ALA A 208 13.48 5.34 -2.76
N ILE A 209 12.15 5.24 -2.75
CA ILE A 209 11.42 4.13 -2.14
C ILE A 209 11.60 2.85 -2.98
N GLU A 210 11.58 2.96 -4.31
CA GLU A 210 11.79 1.82 -5.23
C GLU A 210 13.23 1.28 -5.21
N GLN A 211 14.22 2.10 -4.87
CA GLN A 211 15.64 1.70 -4.77
C GLN A 211 16.06 1.24 -3.37
N ALA A 212 15.16 1.27 -2.38
CA ALA A 212 15.49 0.87 -1.01
C ALA A 212 15.63 -0.66 -0.90
N GLY A 213 16.88 -1.15 -0.87
CA GLY A 213 17.21 -2.56 -0.67
C GLY A 213 17.12 -3.05 0.77
N SER A 214 16.90 -2.14 1.74
CA SER A 214 16.81 -2.48 3.15
C SER A 214 15.81 -1.60 3.92
N TRP A 215 15.31 -2.11 5.06
CA TRP A 215 14.37 -1.40 5.94
C TRP A 215 14.96 -0.10 6.51
N ALA A 216 16.28 -0.07 6.76
CA ALA A 216 16.96 1.13 7.22
C ALA A 216 16.95 2.24 6.16
N ASP A 217 17.10 1.88 4.88
CA ASP A 217 17.07 2.83 3.77
C ASP A 217 15.67 3.37 3.52
N LEU A 218 14.65 2.52 3.68
CA LEU A 218 13.24 2.89 3.56
C LEU A 218 12.83 3.89 4.66
N MET A 219 13.22 3.63 5.91
CA MET A 219 12.96 4.56 7.02
C MET A 219 13.70 5.89 6.85
N LYS A 220 14.90 5.87 6.27
CA LYS A 220 15.68 7.08 6.00
C LYS A 220 15.11 7.90 4.84
N ALA A 221 14.56 7.23 3.81
CA ALA A 221 13.85 7.87 2.71
C ALA A 221 12.56 8.56 3.18
N VAL A 222 11.87 7.99 4.17
CA VAL A 222 10.65 8.54 4.78
C VAL A 222 10.94 9.61 5.86
N GLN A 223 12.10 9.58 6.51
CA GLN A 223 12.49 10.60 7.51
C GLN A 223 13.08 11.88 6.90
N ASN A 224 13.67 11.80 5.71
CA ASN A 224 14.23 12.94 5.00
C ASN A 224 13.24 13.65 4.05
N SER A 225 11.96 13.26 4.07
CA SER A 225 10.86 13.92 3.37
C SER A 225 10.18 15.00 4.20
#